data_AF-V2PZJ9-F1
#
_entry.id   AF-V2PZJ9-F1
#
_cell.length_a   1.000
_cell.length_b   1.000
_cell.length_c   1.000
_cell.angle_alpha   90.00
_cell.angle_beta   90.00
_cell.angle_gamma   90.00
#
_symmetry.space_group_name_H-M   'P 1'
#
loop_
_entity.id
_entity.type
_entity.pdbx_description
1 polymer ?
#
loop_
_entity_poly.entity_id
_entity_poly.type
_entity_poly.pdbx_seq_one_letter_code
_entity_poly.pdbx_strand_id
1 'polypeptide(L)'
;MKKILLILLLIPNIINAKETFDSFAARTESWAKGLNGYIVSSGRDVTIDLGKNANVIKGMEFTVSKDGQELLHPVTGKSLGKKRVETGKVVINNVEDKYSICSIKENKGIVRGNYISHIYPVPVSIKTNLLEESETAQLRYALFKQGALVENGSSDYSIVCSREKHGANTAKCSLKFKDNEIFSDDIAVKGVKIITTAKNVDNLKSYKIETTAYSMAIGYFLGKENGYLVAVNERSSVIVYELKNGLLVEKTSVNSIGEKIVNIEAVDLNNNGKDELFVSAVTKKNQPVSYIFEYDNGEFKILQKKIPYFFRTYYVAGRKHIICQSYTEGAMTGMIYGVEYNKDENKYLFSIPYSRSYGAAIYGFGLIKGSENRDDEIMFFNRHGEISLSDGENIKIYKELDCGNTPNYLEYSEKLNTGVNVAASGESAGFFVYDEQSIIVPVYQRIIQMPDGSIMLYSNKLAKMNVIGKYKAAKIGSYFFTDKMVPVWEKNLSGTAVTDIDITSDGSYLAYIVSNNKNGLNKSFLYVIDSNL
;
A
#
# COMPACT_ATOMS: atom_id res chain seq x y z
N MET A 1 50.54 62.79 8.69
CA MET A 1 50.23 62.33 7.32
C MET A 1 50.45 60.83 7.24
N LYS A 2 49.62 60.13 6.45
CA LYS A 2 49.48 58.66 6.25
C LYS A 2 48.59 57.93 7.28
N LYS A 3 47.27 57.98 7.04
CA LYS A 3 46.34 56.92 7.46
C LYS A 3 46.21 55.93 6.30
N ILE A 4 46.56 54.68 6.57
CA ILE A 4 46.38 53.54 5.67
C ILE A 4 44.90 53.13 5.74
N LEU A 5 44.21 53.16 4.59
CA LEU A 5 42.85 52.64 4.45
C LEU A 5 42.96 51.22 3.88
N LEU A 6 42.68 50.22 4.72
CA LEU A 6 42.63 48.81 4.34
C LEU A 6 41.24 48.54 3.74
N ILE A 7 41.16 48.33 2.42
CA ILE A 7 39.92 47.88 1.77
C ILE A 7 39.88 46.35 1.86
N LEU A 8 39.01 45.85 2.75
CA LEU A 8 38.69 44.43 2.86
C LEU A 8 37.76 44.06 1.69
N LEU A 9 38.29 43.34 0.69
CA LEU A 9 37.49 42.70 -0.35
C LEU A 9 36.71 41.54 0.27
N LEU A 10 35.44 41.78 0.63
CA LEU A 10 34.46 40.75 0.93
C LEU A 10 34.10 40.04 -0.38
N ILE A 11 34.78 38.93 -0.66
CA ILE A 11 34.30 37.95 -1.64
C ILE A 11 33.13 37.22 -0.97
N PRO A 12 31.89 37.27 -1.49
CA PRO A 12 30.83 36.42 -0.98
C PRO A 12 31.21 34.97 -1.26
N ASN A 13 31.49 34.21 -0.20
CA ASN A 13 31.50 32.75 -0.28
C ASN A 13 30.09 32.32 -0.68
N ILE A 14 29.86 32.09 -1.97
CA ILE A 14 28.72 31.29 -2.43
C ILE A 14 29.00 29.88 -1.93
N ILE A 15 28.42 29.56 -0.78
CA ILE A 15 28.28 28.17 -0.34
C ILE A 15 27.35 27.54 -1.38
N ASN A 16 27.91 26.82 -2.36
CA ASN A 16 27.12 25.94 -3.20
C ASN A 16 26.42 24.96 -2.26
N ALA A 17 25.11 25.16 -2.04
CA ALA A 17 24.29 24.18 -1.37
C ALA A 17 24.40 22.91 -2.22
N LYS A 18 25.04 21.86 -1.69
CA LYS A 18 25.12 20.60 -2.42
C LYS A 18 23.70 20.03 -2.50
N GLU A 19 23.32 19.56 -3.69
CA GLU A 19 22.05 18.90 -3.95
C GLU A 19 21.87 17.70 -2.99
N THR A 20 20.64 17.46 -2.55
CA THR A 20 20.26 16.38 -1.65
C THR A 20 19.37 15.38 -2.39
N PHE A 21 19.07 14.22 -1.78
CA PHE A 21 18.07 13.32 -2.36
C PHE A 21 16.70 13.99 -2.51
N ASP A 22 16.33 14.89 -1.60
CA ASP A 22 15.07 15.64 -1.68
C ASP A 22 15.02 16.60 -2.87
N SER A 23 16.12 17.30 -3.19
CA SER A 23 16.14 18.20 -4.33
C SER A 23 16.15 17.46 -5.67
N PHE A 24 16.90 16.35 -5.75
CA PHE A 24 16.84 15.43 -6.90
C PHE A 24 15.45 14.85 -7.09
N ALA A 25 14.81 14.44 -6.00
CA ALA A 25 13.45 13.92 -6.05
C ALA A 25 12.44 14.98 -6.47
N ALA A 26 12.51 16.21 -5.97
CA ALA A 26 11.65 17.30 -6.39
C ALA A 26 11.77 17.60 -7.89
N ARG A 27 12.99 17.53 -8.45
CA ARG A 27 13.22 17.67 -9.89
C ARG A 27 12.62 16.51 -10.68
N THR A 28 12.79 15.28 -10.19
CA THR A 28 12.21 14.08 -10.80
C THR A 28 10.67 14.10 -10.74
N GLU A 29 10.11 14.57 -9.63
CA GLU A 29 8.68 14.77 -9.45
C GLU A 29 8.13 15.82 -10.41
N SER A 30 8.82 16.96 -10.58
CA SER A 30 8.44 17.98 -11.56
C SER A 30 8.44 17.43 -12.99
N TRP A 31 9.33 16.48 -13.30
CA TRP A 31 9.32 15.76 -14.57
C TRP A 31 8.12 14.80 -14.68
N ALA A 32 7.78 14.11 -13.59
CA ALA A 32 6.68 13.15 -13.54
C ALA A 32 5.28 13.79 -13.50
N LYS A 33 5.16 14.99 -12.93
CA LYS A 33 3.90 15.73 -12.73
C LYS A 33 3.22 16.09 -14.06
N GLY A 34 2.39 15.15 -14.51
CA GLY A 34 1.19 15.30 -15.33
C GLY A 34 1.23 16.34 -16.44
N LEU A 35 1.84 15.99 -17.57
CA LEU A 35 1.64 16.75 -18.80
C LEU A 35 0.29 16.38 -19.43
N ASN A 36 -0.54 17.39 -19.70
CA ASN A 36 -1.84 17.24 -20.35
C ASN A 36 -1.86 18.07 -21.63
N GLY A 37 -2.47 17.52 -22.66
CA GLY A 37 -2.55 18.15 -23.97
C GLY A 37 -3.56 17.48 -24.87
N TYR A 38 -3.40 17.68 -26.17
CA TYR A 38 -4.28 17.16 -27.21
C TYR A 38 -3.51 16.58 -28.38
N ILE A 39 -4.14 15.61 -29.04
CA ILE A 39 -3.69 15.15 -30.35
C ILE A 39 -4.05 16.21 -31.39
N VAL A 40 -3.05 16.78 -32.03
CA VAL A 40 -3.22 17.77 -33.09
C VAL A 40 -3.31 17.14 -34.49
N SER A 41 -2.71 15.95 -34.66
CA SER A 41 -2.77 15.17 -35.91
C SER A 41 -2.67 13.67 -35.62
N SER A 42 -3.41 12.86 -36.37
CA SER A 42 -3.41 11.40 -36.27
C SER A 42 -3.29 10.78 -37.66
N GLY A 43 -2.22 10.00 -37.89
CA GLY A 43 -1.96 9.25 -39.13
C GLY A 43 -1.17 7.98 -38.83
N ARG A 44 -0.06 7.73 -39.56
CA ARG A 44 0.90 6.67 -39.21
C ARG A 44 1.59 6.96 -37.87
N ASP A 45 1.95 8.21 -37.66
CA ASP A 45 2.43 8.76 -36.39
C ASP A 45 1.38 9.71 -35.80
N VAL A 46 1.45 9.95 -34.50
CA VAL A 46 0.56 10.86 -33.76
C VAL A 46 1.33 12.10 -33.36
N THR A 47 0.78 13.28 -33.62
CA THR A 47 1.37 14.55 -33.17
C THR A 47 0.56 15.11 -32.01
N ILE A 48 1.25 15.57 -30.97
CA ILE A 48 0.67 16.17 -29.77
C ILE A 48 1.12 17.63 -29.62
N ASP A 49 0.31 18.46 -28.96
CA ASP A 49 0.57 19.90 -28.72
C ASP A 49 1.57 20.18 -27.58
N LEU A 50 2.33 19.18 -27.17
CA LEU A 50 3.34 19.29 -26.12
C LEU A 50 4.73 19.08 -26.73
N GLY A 51 5.66 20.00 -26.44
CA GLY A 51 7.04 19.97 -26.92
C GLY A 51 8.04 20.24 -25.79
N LYS A 52 9.28 20.62 -26.14
CA LYS A 52 10.34 20.94 -25.15
C LYS A 52 9.91 22.03 -24.16
N ASN A 53 9.11 22.99 -24.60
CA ASN A 53 8.60 24.08 -23.74
C ASN A 53 7.68 23.56 -22.62
N ALA A 54 7.06 22.39 -22.82
CA ALA A 54 6.26 21.70 -21.82
C ALA A 54 7.08 20.59 -21.12
N ASN A 55 8.41 20.60 -21.24
CA ASN A 55 9.32 19.57 -20.72
C ASN A 55 9.06 18.15 -21.26
N VAL A 56 8.49 18.04 -22.47
CA VAL A 56 8.38 16.74 -23.13
C VAL A 56 9.76 16.24 -23.53
N ILE A 57 10.02 14.97 -23.30
CA ILE A 57 11.24 14.29 -23.72
C ILE A 57 10.90 13.02 -24.51
N LYS A 58 11.85 12.57 -25.33
CA LYS A 58 11.75 11.30 -26.04
C LYS A 58 11.59 10.14 -25.06
N GLY A 59 10.66 9.23 -25.36
CA GLY A 59 10.34 8.07 -24.52
C GLY A 59 9.14 8.27 -23.58
N MET A 60 8.65 9.50 -23.36
CA MET A 60 7.45 9.73 -22.53
C MET A 60 6.25 8.96 -23.08
N GLU A 61 5.49 8.35 -22.17
CA GLU A 61 4.27 7.62 -22.54
C GLU A 61 3.03 8.43 -22.11
N PHE A 62 2.03 8.48 -23.00
CA PHE A 62 0.78 9.18 -22.75
C PHE A 62 -0.40 8.26 -22.97
N THR A 63 -1.37 8.32 -22.05
CA THR A 63 -2.70 7.76 -22.26
C THR A 63 -3.52 8.74 -23.11
N VAL A 64 -4.18 8.22 -24.13
CA VAL A 64 -5.09 8.97 -25.01
C VAL A 64 -6.52 8.70 -24.57
N SER A 65 -7.35 9.73 -24.47
CA SER A 65 -8.75 9.62 -24.09
C SER A 65 -9.65 10.60 -24.85
N LYS A 66 -10.95 10.30 -24.89
CA LYS A 66 -11.99 11.21 -25.39
C LYS A 66 -13.02 11.47 -24.32
N ASP A 67 -13.76 12.56 -24.48
CA ASP A 67 -14.95 12.80 -23.68
C ASP A 67 -16.01 11.72 -23.98
N GLY A 68 -16.52 11.11 -22.92
CA GLY A 68 -17.62 10.15 -22.93
C GLY A 68 -18.92 10.80 -22.49
N GLN A 69 -19.76 10.01 -21.81
CA GLN A 69 -21.07 10.46 -21.35
C GLN A 69 -20.95 11.60 -20.34
N GLU A 70 -21.88 12.54 -20.44
CA GLU A 70 -22.02 13.65 -19.50
C GLU A 70 -22.51 13.14 -18.15
N LEU A 71 -21.78 13.50 -17.09
CA LEU A 71 -22.15 13.23 -15.71
C LEU A 71 -23.06 14.34 -15.24
N LEU A 72 -24.32 14.02 -14.96
CA LEU A 72 -25.28 14.98 -14.43
C LEU A 72 -25.41 14.77 -12.93
N HIS A 73 -25.43 15.87 -12.17
CA HIS A 73 -25.75 15.81 -10.75
C HIS A 73 -27.20 15.30 -10.60
N PRO A 74 -27.43 14.18 -9.89
CA PRO A 74 -28.71 13.47 -9.92
C PRO A 74 -29.89 14.32 -9.43
N VAL A 75 -29.64 15.26 -8.52
CA VAL A 75 -30.67 16.15 -7.95
C VAL A 75 -30.85 17.46 -8.72
N THR A 76 -29.77 18.05 -9.25
CA THR A 76 -29.82 19.42 -9.83
C THR A 76 -29.87 19.40 -11.35
N GLY A 77 -29.62 18.27 -12.00
CA GLY A 77 -29.49 18.15 -13.44
C GLY A 77 -28.30 18.91 -14.04
N LYS A 78 -27.48 19.58 -13.20
CA LYS A 78 -26.30 20.31 -13.67
C LYS A 78 -25.24 19.34 -14.12
N SER A 79 -24.62 19.65 -15.26
CA SER A 79 -23.44 18.94 -15.74
C SER A 79 -22.29 19.09 -14.74
N LEU A 80 -21.76 17.96 -14.30
CA LEU A 80 -20.55 17.81 -13.48
C LEU A 80 -19.31 17.53 -14.35
N GLY A 81 -19.46 17.53 -15.68
CA GLY A 81 -18.41 17.23 -16.64
C GLY A 81 -18.71 15.96 -17.44
N LYS A 82 -17.72 15.48 -18.20
CA LYS A 82 -17.85 14.27 -19.02
C LYS A 82 -16.88 13.21 -18.52
N LYS A 83 -17.32 11.95 -18.44
CA LYS A 83 -16.46 10.82 -18.10
C LYS A 83 -15.46 10.61 -19.24
N ARG A 84 -14.15 10.60 -18.96
CA ARG A 84 -13.14 10.29 -19.98
C ARG A 84 -13.14 8.80 -20.30
N VAL A 85 -13.05 8.46 -21.57
CA VAL A 85 -12.94 7.09 -22.08
C VAL A 85 -11.59 6.94 -22.76
N GLU A 86 -10.77 5.99 -22.30
CA GLU A 86 -9.45 5.70 -22.88
C GLU A 86 -9.60 5.20 -24.33
N THR A 87 -8.83 5.79 -25.24
CA THR A 87 -8.83 5.48 -26.68
C THR A 87 -7.49 4.97 -27.18
N GLY A 88 -6.45 4.90 -26.34
CA GLY A 88 -5.17 4.27 -26.67
C GLY A 88 -3.99 4.79 -25.86
N LYS A 89 -2.78 4.41 -26.26
CA LYS A 89 -1.51 4.82 -25.64
C LYS A 89 -0.47 5.16 -26.70
N VAL A 90 0.32 6.20 -26.47
CA VAL A 90 1.36 6.67 -27.40
C VAL A 90 2.69 6.90 -26.67
N VAL A 91 3.80 6.80 -27.40
CA VAL A 91 5.17 7.00 -26.88
C VAL A 91 5.90 8.06 -27.71
N ILE A 92 6.54 9.03 -27.07
CA ILE A 92 7.26 10.11 -27.75
C ILE A 92 8.48 9.56 -28.50
N ASN A 93 8.50 9.74 -29.83
CA ASN A 93 9.61 9.38 -30.70
C ASN A 93 10.54 10.57 -31.00
N ASN A 94 9.98 11.76 -31.20
CA ASN A 94 10.72 12.98 -31.49
C ASN A 94 10.07 14.19 -30.81
N VAL A 95 10.87 15.18 -30.41
CA VAL A 95 10.42 16.35 -29.64
C VAL A 95 10.89 17.64 -30.32
N GLU A 96 9.92 18.44 -30.73
CA GLU A 96 10.13 19.81 -31.20
C GLU A 96 9.79 20.81 -30.09
N ASP A 97 10.05 22.10 -30.29
CA ASP A 97 9.91 23.09 -29.21
C ASP A 97 8.46 23.22 -28.70
N LYS A 98 7.47 23.10 -29.61
CA LYS A 98 6.04 23.28 -29.32
C LYS A 98 5.17 22.04 -29.51
N TYR A 99 5.71 20.97 -30.08
CA TYR A 99 4.95 19.75 -30.36
C TYR A 99 5.87 18.53 -30.33
N SER A 100 5.29 17.34 -30.28
CA SER A 100 6.05 16.08 -30.32
C SER A 100 5.38 15.07 -31.24
N ILE A 101 6.18 14.17 -31.80
CA ILE A 101 5.75 13.08 -32.66
C ILE A 101 5.86 11.79 -31.88
N CYS A 102 4.80 10.98 -31.91
CA CYS A 102 4.63 9.79 -31.10
C CYS A 102 4.38 8.55 -31.97
N SER A 103 4.88 7.40 -31.54
CA SER A 103 4.43 6.08 -32.02
C SER A 103 3.20 5.64 -31.23
N ILE A 104 2.36 4.82 -31.88
CA ILE A 104 1.17 4.25 -31.24
C ILE A 104 1.56 2.91 -30.60
N LYS A 105 1.33 2.78 -29.29
CA LYS A 105 1.51 1.52 -28.54
C LYS A 105 0.22 0.72 -28.47
N GLU A 106 -0.92 1.42 -28.39
CA GLU A 106 -2.25 0.82 -28.35
C GLU A 106 -3.25 1.75 -29.05
N ASN A 107 -4.09 1.21 -29.94
CA ASN A 107 -5.10 1.98 -30.67
C ASN A 107 -6.51 1.42 -30.48
N LYS A 108 -7.37 2.16 -29.78
CA LYS A 108 -8.80 1.88 -29.59
C LYS A 108 -9.69 2.99 -30.18
N GLY A 109 -9.12 3.88 -30.99
CA GLY A 109 -9.84 5.03 -31.56
C GLY A 109 -9.11 6.36 -31.35
N ILE A 110 -7.80 6.38 -31.53
CA ILE A 110 -6.98 7.59 -31.45
C ILE A 110 -7.29 8.50 -32.65
N VAL A 111 -7.80 9.70 -32.38
CA VAL A 111 -8.08 10.72 -33.40
C VAL A 111 -7.68 12.12 -32.95
N ARG A 112 -7.53 13.04 -33.91
CA ARG A 112 -7.36 14.47 -33.63
C ARG A 112 -8.42 14.98 -32.64
N GLY A 113 -7.97 15.78 -31.66
CA GLY A 113 -8.80 16.34 -30.61
C GLY A 113 -8.98 15.43 -29.39
N ASN A 114 -8.48 14.18 -29.42
CA ASN A 114 -8.38 13.38 -28.19
C ASN A 114 -7.42 14.04 -27.19
N TYR A 115 -7.76 13.92 -25.91
CA TYR A 115 -6.94 14.36 -24.80
C TYR A 115 -5.80 13.39 -24.59
N ILE A 116 -4.64 13.91 -24.23
CA ILE A 116 -3.52 13.11 -23.74
C ILE A 116 -3.19 13.49 -22.30
N SER A 117 -2.82 12.49 -21.52
CA SER A 117 -2.33 12.67 -20.16
C SER A 117 -1.12 11.76 -19.94
N HIS A 118 -0.05 12.31 -19.37
CA HIS A 118 1.11 11.52 -18.96
C HIS A 118 0.67 10.39 -18.03
N ILE A 119 1.29 9.20 -18.18
CA ILE A 119 0.99 8.06 -17.30
C ILE A 119 1.43 8.40 -15.87
N TYR A 120 0.50 8.32 -14.91
CA TYR A 120 0.72 8.65 -13.51
C TYR A 120 0.17 7.55 -12.59
N PRO A 121 0.91 7.08 -11.57
CA PRO A 121 2.32 7.39 -11.28
C PRO A 121 3.27 6.84 -12.36
N VAL A 122 4.44 7.46 -12.52
CA VAL A 122 5.41 7.04 -13.55
C VAL A 122 6.24 5.85 -13.04
N PRO A 123 6.25 4.70 -13.72
CA PRO A 123 7.07 3.56 -13.31
C PRO A 123 8.55 3.84 -13.54
N VAL A 124 9.41 3.57 -12.55
CA VAL A 124 10.88 3.73 -12.63
C VAL A 124 11.62 2.55 -11.98
N SER A 125 12.72 2.11 -12.57
CA SER A 125 13.64 1.15 -11.92
C SER A 125 14.71 1.91 -11.11
N ILE A 126 15.06 1.41 -9.92
CA ILE A 126 16.11 2.02 -9.09
C ILE A 126 17.38 1.16 -9.17
N LYS A 127 18.49 1.76 -9.57
CA LYS A 127 19.81 1.11 -9.63
C LYS A 127 20.81 1.90 -8.80
N THR A 128 21.38 1.27 -7.78
CA THR A 128 22.37 1.90 -6.91
C THR A 128 23.69 1.16 -6.96
N ASN A 129 24.81 1.88 -7.02
CA ASN A 129 26.15 1.30 -6.95
C ASN A 129 27.01 2.01 -5.89
N LEU A 130 27.60 1.24 -4.98
CA LEU A 130 28.44 1.72 -3.87
C LEU A 130 27.75 2.68 -2.88
N LEU A 131 26.41 2.76 -2.90
CA LEU A 131 25.60 3.40 -1.85
C LEU A 131 25.39 2.41 -0.70
N GLU A 132 25.38 2.93 0.53
CA GLU A 132 24.98 2.18 1.71
C GLU A 132 23.46 1.95 1.71
N GLU A 133 22.99 0.91 2.39
CA GLU A 133 21.57 0.55 2.38
C GLU A 133 20.65 1.65 2.96
N SER A 134 21.14 2.38 3.96
CA SER A 134 20.45 3.55 4.52
C SER A 134 20.34 4.71 3.53
N GLU A 135 21.35 4.92 2.70
CA GLU A 135 21.36 5.95 1.66
C GLU A 135 20.38 5.57 0.54
N THR A 136 20.38 4.29 0.14
CA THR A 136 19.40 3.76 -0.82
C THR A 136 17.96 3.90 -0.31
N ALA A 137 17.72 3.62 0.98
CA ALA A 137 16.42 3.83 1.60
C ALA A 137 15.99 5.30 1.57
N GLN A 138 16.90 6.24 1.85
CA GLN A 138 16.59 7.68 1.81
C GLN A 138 16.33 8.19 0.39
N LEU A 139 17.09 7.71 -0.60
CA LEU A 139 16.81 7.99 -2.00
C LEU A 139 15.39 7.55 -2.37
N ARG A 140 15.02 6.32 -2.02
CA ARG A 140 13.67 5.77 -2.27
C ARG A 140 12.59 6.60 -1.59
N TYR A 141 12.76 6.91 -0.30
CA TYR A 141 11.85 7.79 0.43
C TYR A 141 11.66 9.12 -0.30
N ALA A 142 12.76 9.81 -0.63
CA ALA A 142 12.70 11.11 -1.27
C ALA A 142 11.92 11.05 -2.60
N LEU A 143 12.18 10.03 -3.42
CA LEU A 143 11.59 9.83 -4.74
C LEU A 143 10.09 9.49 -4.70
N PHE A 144 9.70 8.61 -3.79
CA PHE A 144 8.36 8.01 -3.83
C PHE A 144 7.38 8.68 -2.85
N LYS A 145 7.85 9.43 -1.84
CA LYS A 145 6.97 10.05 -0.82
C LYS A 145 5.87 10.96 -1.36
N GLN A 146 6.03 11.50 -2.57
CA GLN A 146 5.02 12.36 -3.21
C GLN A 146 4.07 11.59 -4.15
N GLY A 147 4.26 10.28 -4.33
CA GLY A 147 3.42 9.42 -5.14
C GLY A 147 3.48 9.68 -6.64
N ALA A 148 4.41 10.52 -7.13
CA ALA A 148 4.54 10.81 -8.57
C ALA A 148 5.25 9.69 -9.35
N LEU A 149 6.04 8.90 -8.65
CA LEU A 149 6.78 7.77 -9.17
C LEU A 149 6.27 6.49 -8.50
N VAL A 150 6.36 5.38 -9.22
CA VAL A 150 6.19 4.03 -8.66
C VAL A 150 7.41 3.22 -9.06
N GLU A 151 7.95 2.43 -8.14
CA GLU A 151 9.03 1.54 -8.53
C GLU A 151 8.50 0.44 -9.46
N ASN A 152 9.26 0.09 -10.50
CA ASN A 152 9.03 -1.08 -11.32
C ASN A 152 10.37 -1.51 -11.95
N GLY A 153 10.83 -2.72 -11.62
CA GLY A 153 12.12 -3.24 -12.09
C GLY A 153 12.23 -3.40 -13.61
N SER A 154 11.09 -3.53 -14.30
CA SER A 154 11.01 -3.68 -15.76
C SER A 154 10.75 -2.36 -16.50
N SER A 155 10.77 -1.22 -15.81
CA SER A 155 10.56 0.08 -16.45
C SER A 155 11.71 0.45 -17.39
N ASP A 156 11.35 1.04 -18.54
CA ASP A 156 12.31 1.71 -19.44
C ASP A 156 12.93 2.95 -18.78
N TYR A 157 12.28 3.53 -17.77
CA TYR A 157 12.89 4.59 -16.95
C TYR A 157 13.75 3.98 -15.86
N SER A 158 14.93 4.52 -15.66
CA SER A 158 15.79 4.15 -14.54
C SER A 158 16.35 5.36 -13.82
N ILE A 159 16.39 5.29 -12.49
CA ILE A 159 17.14 6.21 -11.65
C ILE A 159 18.41 5.47 -11.24
N VAL A 160 19.55 5.98 -11.70
CA VAL A 160 20.85 5.40 -11.44
C VAL A 160 21.62 6.34 -10.52
N CYS A 161 21.92 5.88 -9.31
CA CYS A 161 22.75 6.61 -8.35
C CYS A 161 24.02 5.82 -8.05
N SER A 162 25.19 6.41 -8.31
CA SER A 162 26.47 5.73 -8.14
C SER A 162 27.54 6.61 -7.54
N ARG A 163 28.40 6.02 -6.71
CA ARG A 163 29.67 6.64 -6.26
C ARG A 163 30.83 6.15 -7.10
N GLU A 164 31.90 6.94 -7.15
CA GLU A 164 33.18 6.53 -7.72
C GLU A 164 33.90 5.48 -6.84
N LYS A 165 33.74 5.58 -5.52
CA LYS A 165 34.35 4.69 -4.52
C LYS A 165 33.52 4.61 -3.24
N HIS A 166 33.67 3.53 -2.48
CA HIS A 166 33.06 3.41 -1.14
C HIS A 166 33.45 4.58 -0.23
N GLY A 167 32.46 5.11 0.51
CA GLY A 167 32.65 6.23 1.44
C GLY A 167 32.82 7.61 0.78
N ALA A 168 32.66 7.73 -0.55
CA ALA A 168 32.69 9.04 -1.21
C ALA A 168 31.57 9.96 -0.70
N ASN A 169 31.85 11.24 -0.49
CA ASN A 169 30.87 12.16 0.08
C ASN A 169 29.76 12.59 -0.90
N THR A 170 29.90 12.22 -2.17
CA THR A 170 28.99 12.57 -3.27
C THR A 170 28.65 11.34 -4.10
N ALA A 171 27.41 11.26 -4.57
CA ALA A 171 26.94 10.25 -5.51
C ALA A 171 26.33 10.97 -6.73
N LYS A 172 26.66 10.52 -7.94
CA LYS A 172 25.99 11.02 -9.14
C LYS A 172 24.67 10.28 -9.30
N CYS A 173 23.56 11.01 -9.26
CA CYS A 173 22.23 10.49 -9.50
C CYS A 173 21.72 10.96 -10.86
N SER A 174 21.13 10.06 -11.64
CA SER A 174 20.65 10.34 -13.00
C SER A 174 19.30 9.70 -13.25
N LEU A 175 18.39 10.46 -13.86
CA LEU A 175 17.19 9.90 -14.48
C LEU A 175 17.53 9.54 -15.92
N LYS A 176 17.22 8.31 -16.35
CA LYS A 176 17.49 7.81 -17.68
C LYS A 176 16.25 7.20 -18.31
N PHE A 177 16.14 7.31 -19.63
CA PHE A 177 15.24 6.50 -20.44
C PHE A 177 16.09 5.52 -21.25
N LYS A 178 15.96 4.23 -20.94
CA LYS A 178 16.88 3.17 -21.34
C LYS A 178 18.30 3.56 -20.91
N ASP A 179 19.19 3.77 -21.87
CA ASP A 179 20.59 4.15 -21.60
C ASP A 179 20.85 5.66 -21.72
N ASN A 180 19.87 6.43 -22.21
CA ASN A 180 20.03 7.86 -22.44
C ASN A 180 19.75 8.66 -21.15
N GLU A 181 20.72 9.45 -20.71
CA GLU A 181 20.55 10.36 -19.58
C GLU A 181 19.60 11.50 -19.93
N ILE A 182 18.56 11.68 -19.12
CA ILE A 182 17.60 12.79 -19.22
C ILE A 182 18.17 13.99 -18.47
N PHE A 183 18.52 13.77 -17.20
CA PHE A 183 19.27 14.71 -16.39
C PHE A 183 20.05 13.98 -15.30
N SER A 184 21.04 14.66 -14.74
CA SER A 184 21.79 14.19 -13.58
C SER A 184 22.12 15.32 -12.62
N ASP A 185 22.36 14.94 -11.36
CA ASP A 185 22.73 15.83 -10.26
C ASP A 185 23.79 15.13 -9.38
N ASP A 186 24.74 15.92 -8.85
CA ASP A 186 25.74 15.45 -7.90
C ASP A 186 25.23 15.61 -6.47
N ILE A 187 24.84 14.50 -5.85
CA ILE A 187 24.14 14.47 -4.57
C ILE A 187 25.12 14.30 -3.41
N ALA A 188 25.04 15.18 -2.41
CA ALA A 188 25.74 14.99 -1.16
C ALA A 188 25.11 13.84 -0.35
N VAL A 189 25.94 12.85 -0.02
CA VAL A 189 25.54 11.62 0.69
C VAL A 189 26.26 11.47 2.04
N LYS A 190 27.19 12.38 2.38
CA LYS A 190 27.91 12.36 3.66
C LYS A 190 26.97 12.67 4.83
N GLY A 191 26.94 11.77 5.82
CA GLY A 191 26.21 12.03 7.06
C GLY A 191 24.71 11.90 6.91
N VAL A 192 24.26 11.07 5.95
CA VAL A 192 22.95 10.41 6.01
C VAL A 192 22.88 9.76 7.38
N LYS A 193 22.37 10.51 8.36
CA LYS A 193 21.84 9.91 9.58
C LYS A 193 20.79 8.98 9.04
N ILE A 194 21.07 7.67 9.08
CA ILE A 194 20.00 6.71 9.25
C ILE A 194 19.07 7.35 10.27
N ILE A 195 17.78 7.32 10.02
CA ILE A 195 16.81 7.61 11.07
C ILE A 195 16.96 6.46 12.09
N THR A 196 18.10 6.40 12.80
CA THR A 196 18.47 5.43 13.83
C THR A 196 17.67 5.68 15.09
N THR A 197 17.15 6.89 15.21
CA THR A 197 16.03 7.23 16.08
C THR A 197 14.89 7.54 15.14
N ALA A 198 13.99 6.58 14.95
CA ALA A 198 12.66 6.82 14.41
C ALA A 198 12.18 8.20 14.88
N LYS A 199 11.71 9.04 13.95
CA LYS A 199 11.04 10.30 14.32
C LYS A 199 9.89 9.88 15.23
N ASN A 200 10.01 10.12 16.55
CA ASN A 200 8.96 9.74 17.49
C ASN A 200 7.72 10.54 17.12
N VAL A 201 6.69 9.86 16.60
CA VAL A 201 5.41 10.50 16.29
C VAL A 201 4.66 10.65 17.61
N ASP A 202 4.98 11.72 18.34
CA ASP A 202 4.50 11.96 19.71
C ASP A 202 3.08 12.54 19.78
N ASN A 203 2.45 12.86 18.64
CA ASN A 203 1.12 13.49 18.58
C ASN A 203 0.06 12.64 17.85
N LEU A 204 0.03 11.33 18.10
CA LEU A 204 -1.01 10.47 17.54
C LEU A 204 -2.31 10.63 18.33
N LYS A 205 -3.33 11.22 17.68
CA LYS A 205 -4.68 11.24 18.22
C LYS A 205 -5.20 9.82 18.34
N SER A 206 -5.68 9.48 19.52
CA SER A 206 -6.37 8.23 19.78
C SER A 206 -7.87 8.49 19.93
N TYR A 207 -8.65 7.56 19.41
CA TYR A 207 -10.10 7.57 19.49
C TYR A 207 -10.54 6.28 20.18
N LYS A 208 -11.24 6.42 21.30
CA LYS A 208 -11.75 5.28 22.03
C LYS A 208 -12.86 4.61 21.21
N ILE A 209 -12.74 3.30 21.03
CA ILE A 209 -13.82 2.46 20.51
C ILE A 209 -14.54 1.90 21.75
N GLU A 210 -15.85 2.11 21.85
CA GLU A 210 -16.63 1.65 23.02
C GLU A 210 -16.72 0.11 23.10
N THR A 211 -16.45 -0.56 21.99
CA THR A 211 -16.45 -2.02 21.86
C THR A 211 -15.05 -2.62 21.70
N THR A 212 -14.96 -3.94 21.79
CA THR A 212 -13.79 -4.72 21.41
C THR A 212 -13.77 -4.92 19.90
N ALA A 213 -12.87 -4.18 19.26
CA ALA A 213 -12.57 -4.31 17.84
C ALA A 213 -11.58 -5.44 17.56
N TYR A 214 -11.94 -6.39 16.71
CA TYR A 214 -11.05 -7.50 16.29
C TYR A 214 -10.34 -7.21 14.96
N SER A 215 -11.03 -6.63 13.98
CA SER A 215 -10.45 -6.19 12.71
C SER A 215 -11.12 -4.91 12.24
N MET A 216 -10.54 -4.25 11.24
CA MET A 216 -11.00 -2.96 10.75
C MET A 216 -10.95 -2.88 9.23
N ALA A 217 -11.88 -2.10 8.67
CA ALA A 217 -11.76 -1.59 7.32
C ALA A 217 -11.99 -0.08 7.32
N ILE A 218 -11.11 0.67 6.66
CA ILE A 218 -11.29 2.09 6.38
C ILE A 218 -11.69 2.21 4.92
N GLY A 219 -12.80 2.91 4.67
CA GLY A 219 -13.33 3.06 3.32
C GLY A 219 -14.24 4.26 3.15
N TYR A 220 -14.43 4.63 1.89
CA TYR A 220 -15.30 5.69 1.40
C TYR A 220 -16.70 5.16 1.07
N PHE A 221 -17.39 4.53 2.05
CA PHE A 221 -18.69 3.88 1.80
C PHE A 221 -19.79 4.86 1.36
N LEU A 222 -19.65 6.15 1.68
CA LEU A 222 -20.57 7.22 1.26
C LEU A 222 -20.10 7.97 0.01
N GLY A 223 -18.94 7.65 -0.54
CA GLY A 223 -18.27 8.43 -1.57
C GLY A 223 -17.12 9.27 -1.00
N LYS A 224 -16.09 9.51 -1.81
CA LYS A 224 -14.85 10.21 -1.39
C LYS A 224 -15.12 11.63 -0.88
N GLU A 225 -16.12 12.30 -1.43
CA GLU A 225 -16.55 13.65 -1.06
C GLU A 225 -17.14 13.73 0.35
N ASN A 226 -17.60 12.61 0.91
CA ASN A 226 -18.15 12.53 2.26
C ASN A 226 -17.10 12.14 3.31
N GLY A 227 -15.84 11.96 2.90
CA GLY A 227 -14.76 11.49 3.76
C GLY A 227 -14.81 9.98 4.02
N TYR A 228 -13.75 9.45 4.63
CA TYR A 228 -13.66 8.03 4.98
C TYR A 228 -14.44 7.73 6.27
N LEU A 229 -14.92 6.50 6.39
CA LEU A 229 -15.47 5.93 7.62
C LEU A 229 -14.63 4.74 8.06
N VAL A 230 -14.82 4.32 9.31
CA VAL A 230 -14.11 3.20 9.93
C VAL A 230 -15.11 2.13 10.33
N ALA A 231 -15.10 1.00 9.61
CA ALA A 231 -15.84 -0.19 9.95
C ALA A 231 -15.02 -1.06 10.93
N VAL A 232 -15.67 -1.57 11.96
CA VAL A 232 -15.07 -2.36 13.03
C VAL A 232 -15.83 -3.68 13.20
N ASN A 233 -15.09 -4.78 13.25
CA ASN A 233 -15.61 -6.12 13.49
C ASN A 233 -15.71 -6.43 15.00
N GLU A 234 -16.89 -6.82 15.46
CA GLU A 234 -17.18 -7.27 16.85
C GLU A 234 -17.50 -8.78 16.93
N ARG A 235 -16.91 -9.59 16.05
CA ARG A 235 -17.15 -11.03 15.81
C ARG A 235 -18.49 -11.40 15.19
N SER A 236 -19.58 -10.70 15.49
CA SER A 236 -20.89 -11.06 14.95
C SER A 236 -21.57 -9.91 14.20
N SER A 237 -21.18 -8.68 14.52
CA SER A 237 -21.63 -7.44 13.91
C SER A 237 -20.46 -6.66 13.34
N VAL A 238 -20.79 -5.74 12.42
CA VAL A 238 -19.88 -4.67 11.98
C VAL A 238 -20.48 -3.35 12.38
N ILE A 239 -19.75 -2.51 13.12
CA ILE A 239 -20.15 -1.13 13.40
C ILE A 239 -19.34 -0.19 12.53
N VAL A 240 -19.99 0.78 11.90
CA VAL A 240 -19.33 1.79 11.06
C VAL A 240 -19.39 3.14 11.74
N TYR A 241 -18.21 3.71 11.97
CA TYR A 241 -18.02 4.98 12.64
C TYR A 241 -17.58 6.08 11.67
N GLU A 242 -18.09 7.27 11.88
CA GLU A 242 -17.55 8.51 11.33
C GLU A 242 -16.68 9.19 12.39
N LEU A 243 -15.54 9.74 11.97
CA LEU A 243 -14.70 10.54 12.85
C LEU A 243 -15.16 12.01 12.81
N LYS A 244 -15.83 12.48 13.86
CA LYS A 244 -16.27 13.88 13.99
C LYS A 244 -15.70 14.54 15.23
N ASN A 245 -15.10 15.73 15.08
CA ASN A 245 -14.63 16.57 16.20
C ASN A 245 -13.77 15.80 17.22
N GLY A 246 -13.00 14.82 16.75
CA GLY A 246 -12.16 13.98 17.60
C GLY A 246 -12.88 12.85 18.35
N LEU A 247 -14.09 12.48 17.92
CA LEU A 247 -14.88 11.37 18.47
C LEU A 247 -15.32 10.42 17.35
N LEU A 248 -15.45 9.14 17.70
CA LEU A 248 -16.10 8.16 16.82
C LEU A 248 -17.61 8.21 17.06
N VAL A 249 -18.35 8.55 16.01
CA VAL A 249 -19.81 8.58 16.02
C VAL A 249 -20.31 7.43 15.16
N GLU A 250 -21.09 6.53 15.74
CA GLU A 250 -21.71 5.44 14.99
C GLU A 250 -22.62 6.01 13.90
N LYS A 251 -22.46 5.52 12.67
CA LYS A 251 -23.28 5.91 11.52
C LYS A 251 -24.28 4.86 11.12
N THR A 252 -23.86 3.60 11.17
CA THR A 252 -24.66 2.44 10.81
C THR A 252 -23.96 1.19 11.35
N SER A 253 -24.66 0.06 11.29
CA SER A 253 -24.09 -1.25 11.51
C SER A 253 -24.55 -2.22 10.43
N VAL A 254 -23.78 -3.31 10.26
CA VAL A 254 -24.30 -4.58 9.77
C VAL A 254 -24.62 -5.39 11.02
N ASN A 255 -25.91 -5.45 11.37
CA ASN A 255 -26.38 -6.30 12.46
C ASN A 255 -26.10 -7.77 12.15
N SER A 256 -26.08 -8.60 13.19
CA SER A 256 -25.63 -10.00 13.17
C SER A 256 -25.79 -10.69 11.81
N ILE A 257 -24.67 -11.10 11.21
CA ILE A 257 -24.69 -11.87 9.95
C ILE A 257 -24.98 -13.37 10.17
N GLY A 258 -25.26 -13.77 11.42
CA GLY A 258 -25.52 -15.15 11.83
C GLY A 258 -24.28 -16.05 11.94
N GLU A 259 -23.11 -15.55 11.52
CA GLU A 259 -21.84 -16.29 11.47
C GLU A 259 -20.72 -15.53 12.19
N LYS A 260 -19.63 -16.24 12.53
CA LYS A 260 -18.49 -15.64 13.21
C LYS A 260 -17.59 -14.93 12.19
N ILE A 261 -17.56 -13.60 12.26
CA ILE A 261 -16.70 -12.74 11.45
C ILE A 261 -15.24 -12.92 11.88
N VAL A 262 -14.41 -13.15 10.87
CA VAL A 262 -12.95 -13.31 10.95
C VAL A 262 -12.27 -11.99 10.65
N ASN A 263 -12.64 -11.36 9.54
CA ASN A 263 -12.00 -10.16 9.02
C ASN A 263 -12.99 -9.32 8.19
N ILE A 264 -12.72 -8.02 8.05
CA ILE A 264 -13.47 -7.11 7.19
C ILE A 264 -12.51 -6.29 6.33
N GLU A 265 -12.92 -5.98 5.11
CA GLU A 265 -12.14 -5.23 4.13
C GLU A 265 -13.03 -4.25 3.36
N ALA A 266 -12.47 -3.15 2.85
CA ALA A 266 -13.21 -2.16 2.07
C ALA A 266 -12.46 -1.79 0.78
N VAL A 267 -13.16 -1.84 -0.36
CA VAL A 267 -12.64 -1.42 -1.68
C VAL A 267 -13.79 -1.17 -2.67
N ASP A 268 -13.70 -0.12 -3.47
CA ASP A 268 -14.59 0.17 -4.61
C ASP A 268 -14.17 -0.67 -5.83
N LEU A 269 -14.75 -1.87 -5.96
CA LEU A 269 -14.41 -2.76 -7.06
C LEU A 269 -15.29 -2.54 -8.28
N ASN A 270 -16.55 -2.12 -8.08
CA ASN A 270 -17.47 -1.86 -9.18
C ASN A 270 -17.23 -0.50 -9.87
N ASN A 271 -16.36 0.33 -9.30
CA ASN A 271 -15.97 1.67 -9.74
C ASN A 271 -17.14 2.66 -9.75
N ASN A 272 -18.01 2.60 -8.75
CA ASN A 272 -19.14 3.53 -8.58
C ASN A 272 -18.80 4.72 -7.67
N GLY A 273 -17.58 4.76 -7.13
CA GLY A 273 -17.10 5.82 -6.25
C GLY A 273 -17.31 5.56 -4.76
N LYS A 274 -17.95 4.44 -4.38
CA LYS A 274 -18.16 4.01 -3.00
C LYS A 274 -17.45 2.69 -2.76
N ASP A 275 -16.75 2.58 -1.63
CA ASP A 275 -16.14 1.30 -1.27
C ASP A 275 -17.22 0.28 -0.85
N GLU A 276 -17.13 -0.96 -1.35
CA GLU A 276 -17.92 -2.08 -0.84
C GLU A 276 -17.25 -2.70 0.39
N LEU A 277 -18.06 -3.24 1.30
CA LEU A 277 -17.60 -3.93 2.51
C LEU A 277 -17.58 -5.43 2.29
N PHE A 278 -16.38 -6.03 2.31
CA PHE A 278 -16.16 -7.46 2.21
C PHE A 278 -16.00 -8.03 3.62
N VAL A 279 -16.87 -8.97 4.00
CA VAL A 279 -16.91 -9.56 5.34
C VAL A 279 -16.56 -11.04 5.24
N SER A 280 -15.38 -11.40 5.76
CA SER A 280 -14.94 -12.78 5.87
C SER A 280 -15.49 -13.40 7.14
N ALA A 281 -16.25 -14.49 7.02
CA ALA A 281 -16.84 -15.17 8.17
C ALA A 281 -16.72 -16.69 8.05
N VAL A 282 -16.91 -17.39 9.17
CA VAL A 282 -16.92 -18.85 9.24
C VAL A 282 -18.23 -19.38 9.79
N THR A 283 -18.65 -20.52 9.24
CA THR A 283 -19.74 -21.33 9.79
C THR A 283 -19.34 -21.91 11.16
N LYS A 284 -20.31 -22.48 11.88
CA LYS A 284 -20.04 -23.30 13.09
C LYS A 284 -19.06 -24.45 12.87
N LYS A 285 -18.87 -24.91 11.63
CA LYS A 285 -17.90 -25.95 11.25
C LYS A 285 -16.56 -25.37 10.78
N ASN A 286 -16.29 -24.09 11.06
CA ASN A 286 -15.10 -23.36 10.64
C ASN A 286 -14.88 -23.31 9.12
N GLN A 287 -15.93 -23.51 8.32
CA GLN A 287 -15.86 -23.37 6.86
C GLN A 287 -16.08 -21.91 6.45
N PRO A 288 -15.33 -21.36 5.48
CA PRO A 288 -15.53 -20.00 4.98
C PRO A 288 -16.94 -19.77 4.43
N VAL A 289 -17.55 -18.66 4.82
CA VAL A 289 -18.87 -18.22 4.39
C VAL A 289 -18.89 -16.68 4.38
N SER A 290 -18.35 -16.09 3.33
CA SER A 290 -18.13 -14.64 3.28
C SER A 290 -19.24 -13.90 2.52
N TYR A 291 -19.28 -12.59 2.72
CA TYR A 291 -20.34 -11.70 2.26
C TYR A 291 -19.74 -10.42 1.68
N ILE A 292 -20.47 -9.79 0.76
CA ILE A 292 -20.15 -8.48 0.19
C ILE A 292 -21.36 -7.59 0.41
N PHE A 293 -21.15 -6.41 0.96
CA PHE A 293 -22.17 -5.42 1.23
C PHE A 293 -21.86 -4.10 0.54
N GLU A 294 -22.90 -3.36 0.20
CA GLU A 294 -22.81 -1.98 -0.26
C GLU A 294 -23.64 -1.08 0.64
N TYR A 295 -23.14 0.11 0.95
CA TYR A 295 -23.90 1.09 1.69
C TYR A 295 -24.89 1.81 0.77
N ASP A 296 -26.18 1.63 1.06
CA ASP A 296 -27.27 2.24 0.33
C ASP A 296 -28.33 2.79 1.29
N ASN A 297 -28.66 4.08 1.14
CA ASN A 297 -29.75 4.77 1.84
C ASN A 297 -29.76 4.61 3.38
N GLY A 298 -28.61 4.65 4.04
CA GLY A 298 -28.54 4.58 5.50
C GLY A 298 -28.05 3.25 6.05
N GLU A 299 -28.09 2.19 5.24
CA GLU A 299 -27.84 0.81 5.67
C GLU A 299 -26.92 0.06 4.70
N PHE A 300 -26.30 -1.02 5.17
CA PHE A 300 -25.54 -1.92 4.33
C PHE A 300 -26.43 -3.04 3.76
N LYS A 301 -26.53 -3.10 2.43
CA LYS A 301 -27.27 -4.13 1.70
C LYS A 301 -26.33 -5.21 1.20
N ILE A 302 -26.78 -6.47 1.26
CA ILE A 302 -26.01 -7.61 0.77
C ILE A 302 -26.01 -7.61 -0.76
N LEU A 303 -24.83 -7.54 -1.37
CA LEU A 303 -24.62 -7.75 -2.80
C LEU A 303 -24.40 -9.23 -3.12
N GLN A 304 -23.59 -9.93 -2.32
CA GLN A 304 -23.26 -11.34 -2.52
C GLN A 304 -23.07 -12.04 -1.17
N LYS A 305 -23.44 -13.32 -1.07
CA LYS A 305 -23.40 -14.11 0.17
C LYS A 305 -22.89 -15.52 -0.06
N LYS A 306 -22.46 -16.17 1.03
CA LYS A 306 -22.00 -17.57 1.05
C LYS A 306 -20.80 -17.82 0.12
N ILE A 307 -19.88 -16.87 0.10
CA ILE A 307 -18.66 -16.97 -0.69
C ILE A 307 -17.66 -17.87 0.06
N PRO A 308 -17.17 -18.97 -0.52
CA PRO A 308 -16.34 -19.95 0.19
C PRO A 308 -14.85 -19.54 0.27
N TYR A 309 -14.58 -18.25 0.44
CA TYR A 309 -13.22 -17.70 0.50
C TYR A 309 -13.12 -16.62 1.56
N PHE A 310 -11.96 -16.47 2.17
CA PHE A 310 -11.64 -15.28 2.94
C PHE A 310 -11.05 -14.20 2.04
N PHE A 311 -11.17 -12.95 2.47
CA PHE A 311 -10.71 -11.76 1.76
C PHE A 311 -9.61 -11.05 2.53
N ARG A 312 -8.67 -10.45 1.80
CA ARG A 312 -7.69 -9.49 2.32
C ARG A 312 -7.46 -8.39 1.30
N THR A 313 -7.29 -7.16 1.76
CA THR A 313 -6.77 -6.09 0.89
C THR A 313 -5.26 -6.00 0.97
N TYR A 314 -4.65 -5.58 -0.13
CA TYR A 314 -3.23 -5.29 -0.25
C TYR A 314 -3.07 -4.02 -1.10
N TYR A 315 -1.90 -3.39 -1.01
CA TYR A 315 -1.59 -2.18 -1.76
C TYR A 315 -0.54 -2.44 -2.83
N VAL A 316 -0.76 -1.84 -3.99
CA VAL A 316 0.17 -1.82 -5.11
C VAL A 316 0.06 -0.48 -5.81
N ALA A 317 1.18 0.16 -6.12
CA ALA A 317 1.20 1.42 -6.87
C ALA A 317 0.25 2.50 -6.31
N GLY A 318 0.12 2.57 -4.97
CA GLY A 318 -0.78 3.51 -4.29
C GLY A 318 -2.27 3.18 -4.38
N ARG A 319 -2.64 2.01 -4.91
CA ARG A 319 -4.03 1.55 -5.05
C ARG A 319 -4.30 0.35 -4.15
N LYS A 320 -5.49 0.36 -3.54
CA LYS A 320 -6.02 -0.76 -2.77
C LYS A 320 -6.60 -1.80 -3.72
N HIS A 321 -6.20 -3.04 -3.54
CA HIS A 321 -6.71 -4.18 -4.28
C HIS A 321 -7.18 -5.24 -3.30
N ILE A 322 -7.95 -6.21 -3.78
CA ILE A 322 -8.51 -7.28 -2.96
C ILE A 322 -8.21 -8.65 -3.56
N ILE A 323 -7.83 -9.57 -2.67
CA ILE A 323 -7.54 -10.96 -2.95
C ILE A 323 -8.38 -11.87 -2.07
N CYS A 324 -8.49 -13.11 -2.48
CA CYS A 324 -9.15 -14.15 -1.72
C CYS A 324 -8.41 -15.48 -1.78
N GLN A 325 -8.62 -16.31 -0.76
CA GLN A 325 -8.06 -17.65 -0.67
C GLN A 325 -8.97 -18.57 0.14
N SER A 326 -8.91 -19.86 -0.18
CA SER A 326 -9.68 -20.88 0.49
C SER A 326 -9.08 -21.15 1.87
N TYR A 327 -9.91 -21.72 2.75
CA TYR A 327 -9.47 -22.19 4.05
C TYR A 327 -10.12 -23.54 4.34
N THR A 328 -9.31 -24.50 4.77
CA THR A 328 -9.72 -25.88 5.03
C THR A 328 -8.91 -26.40 6.20
N GLU A 329 -9.57 -27.07 7.15
CA GLU A 329 -8.92 -27.80 8.25
C GLU A 329 -7.84 -27.01 9.02
N GLY A 330 -8.11 -25.74 9.33
CA GLY A 330 -7.15 -24.94 10.10
C GLY A 330 -6.10 -24.22 9.25
N ALA A 331 -6.09 -24.35 7.92
CA ALA A 331 -5.08 -23.74 7.08
C ALA A 331 -5.67 -22.99 5.89
N MET A 332 -4.98 -21.93 5.44
CA MET A 332 -5.22 -21.35 4.13
C MET A 332 -4.73 -22.34 3.07
N THR A 333 -5.54 -22.61 2.05
CA THR A 333 -5.26 -23.64 1.05
C THR A 333 -5.41 -23.12 -0.37
N GLY A 334 -4.61 -23.70 -1.28
CA GLY A 334 -4.63 -23.35 -2.70
C GLY A 334 -3.97 -22.01 -3.01
N MET A 335 -4.14 -21.58 -4.26
CA MET A 335 -3.61 -20.31 -4.75
C MET A 335 -4.41 -19.12 -4.22
N ILE A 336 -3.79 -17.95 -4.28
CA ILE A 336 -4.42 -16.66 -4.01
C ILE A 336 -5.00 -16.12 -5.31
N TYR A 337 -6.27 -15.71 -5.29
CA TYR A 337 -6.99 -15.17 -6.44
C TYR A 337 -7.26 -13.68 -6.22
N GLY A 338 -7.19 -12.86 -7.28
CA GLY A 338 -7.75 -11.51 -7.23
C GLY A 338 -9.28 -11.56 -7.30
N VAL A 339 -9.96 -10.58 -6.69
CA VAL A 339 -11.41 -10.41 -6.86
C VAL A 339 -11.66 -9.30 -7.87
N GLU A 340 -12.58 -9.52 -8.81
CA GLU A 340 -12.97 -8.56 -9.84
C GLU A 340 -14.49 -8.44 -9.93
N TYR A 341 -14.99 -7.27 -10.29
CA TYR A 341 -16.41 -7.05 -10.54
C TYR A 341 -16.71 -7.24 -12.03
N ASN A 342 -17.56 -8.22 -12.34
CA ASN A 342 -18.08 -8.44 -13.68
C ASN A 342 -19.36 -7.62 -13.88
N LYS A 343 -19.28 -6.62 -14.76
CA LYS A 343 -20.38 -5.70 -15.09
C LYS A 343 -21.53 -6.38 -15.82
N ASP A 344 -21.23 -7.35 -16.68
CA ASP A 344 -22.24 -8.03 -17.50
C ASP A 344 -23.10 -8.96 -16.64
N GLU A 345 -22.49 -9.61 -15.65
CA GLU A 345 -23.17 -10.50 -14.71
C GLU A 345 -23.67 -9.83 -13.43
N ASN A 346 -23.25 -8.57 -13.18
CA ASN A 346 -23.47 -7.86 -11.92
C ASN A 346 -23.05 -8.70 -10.70
N LYS A 347 -21.83 -9.27 -10.77
CA LYS A 347 -21.30 -10.21 -9.77
C LYS A 347 -19.81 -10.02 -9.52
N TYR A 348 -19.40 -10.44 -8.33
CA TYR A 348 -18.00 -10.49 -7.93
C TYR A 348 -17.45 -11.87 -8.27
N LEU A 349 -16.46 -11.90 -9.18
CA LEU A 349 -15.81 -13.10 -9.67
C LEU A 349 -14.36 -13.17 -9.22
N PHE A 350 -13.82 -14.38 -9.24
CA PHE A 350 -12.40 -14.62 -8.95
C PHE A 350 -11.64 -14.68 -10.26
N SER A 351 -10.56 -13.91 -10.30
CA SER A 351 -9.71 -13.74 -11.47
C SER A 351 -8.61 -14.81 -11.53
N ILE A 352 -7.64 -14.67 -12.43
CA ILE A 352 -6.52 -15.62 -12.54
C ILE A 352 -5.69 -15.61 -11.23
N PRO A 353 -5.33 -16.78 -10.67
CA PRO A 353 -4.53 -16.82 -9.45
C PRO A 353 -3.15 -16.18 -9.64
N TYR A 354 -2.59 -15.68 -8.54
CA TYR A 354 -1.18 -15.30 -8.46
C TYR A 354 -0.32 -16.56 -8.59
N SER A 355 0.37 -16.70 -9.72
CA SER A 355 1.12 -17.91 -10.10
C SER A 355 2.16 -18.30 -9.05
N ARG A 356 2.73 -17.32 -8.35
CA ARG A 356 3.78 -17.46 -7.33
C ARG A 356 3.27 -17.58 -5.89
N SER A 357 1.96 -17.70 -5.69
CA SER A 357 1.34 -17.69 -4.35
C SER A 357 1.28 -19.05 -3.65
N TYR A 358 1.87 -20.10 -4.22
CA TYR A 358 1.80 -21.44 -3.65
C TYR A 358 2.44 -21.50 -2.25
N GLY A 359 1.65 -21.89 -1.26
CA GLY A 359 2.07 -21.95 0.14
C GLY A 359 2.04 -20.60 0.89
N ALA A 360 1.73 -19.50 0.21
CA ALA A 360 1.47 -18.21 0.85
C ALA A 360 0.05 -18.16 1.44
N ALA A 361 -0.11 -17.45 2.55
CA ALA A 361 -1.41 -17.16 3.13
C ALA A 361 -1.82 -15.71 2.83
N ILE A 362 -3.09 -15.45 2.53
CA ILE A 362 -3.60 -14.07 2.30
C ILE A 362 -3.39 -13.15 3.50
N TYR A 363 -3.42 -13.70 4.72
CA TYR A 363 -3.09 -12.97 5.93
C TYR A 363 -1.57 -12.93 6.03
N GLY A 364 -0.99 -11.77 5.73
CA GLY A 364 0.44 -11.58 5.58
C GLY A 364 0.88 -11.32 4.15
N PHE A 365 0.01 -11.51 3.15
CA PHE A 365 0.35 -11.25 1.77
C PHE A 365 0.58 -9.75 1.50
N GLY A 366 1.66 -9.45 0.79
CA GLY A 366 1.93 -8.15 0.19
C GLY A 366 2.80 -8.31 -1.06
N LEU A 367 2.66 -7.39 -2.02
CA LEU A 367 3.58 -7.31 -3.15
C LEU A 367 4.72 -6.34 -2.83
N ILE A 368 5.90 -6.60 -3.38
CA ILE A 368 7.05 -5.68 -3.26
C ILE A 368 7.29 -5.01 -4.61
N LYS A 369 7.85 -3.80 -4.57
CA LYS A 369 8.29 -3.02 -5.75
C LYS A 369 7.14 -2.54 -6.63
N GLY A 370 5.94 -2.34 -6.07
CA GLY A 370 4.91 -1.47 -6.65
C GLY A 370 4.35 -1.90 -8.01
N SER A 371 4.53 -3.15 -8.43
CA SER A 371 4.04 -3.63 -9.72
C SER A 371 2.75 -4.46 -9.54
N GLU A 372 1.80 -4.25 -10.45
CA GLU A 372 0.53 -5.00 -10.52
C GLU A 372 0.68 -6.32 -11.26
N ASN A 373 1.91 -6.70 -11.62
CA ASN A 373 2.16 -7.95 -12.30
C ASN A 373 1.93 -9.11 -11.32
N ARG A 374 1.02 -10.01 -11.70
CA ARG A 374 0.67 -11.18 -10.88
C ARG A 374 1.80 -12.20 -10.77
N ASP A 375 2.86 -11.99 -11.55
CA ASP A 375 4.12 -12.73 -11.50
C ASP A 375 5.22 -11.96 -10.74
N ASP A 376 4.90 -10.97 -9.89
CA ASP A 376 5.91 -10.30 -9.06
C ASP A 376 6.35 -11.11 -7.83
N GLU A 377 7.41 -10.65 -7.17
CA GLU A 377 7.83 -11.18 -5.88
C GLU A 377 6.76 -10.93 -4.81
N ILE A 378 6.41 -11.99 -4.07
CA ILE A 378 5.40 -11.95 -3.01
C ILE A 378 6.11 -11.95 -1.66
N MET A 379 5.77 -10.99 -0.81
CA MET A 379 6.11 -11.00 0.60
C MET A 379 4.97 -11.61 1.40
N PHE A 380 5.30 -12.53 2.32
CA PHE A 380 4.32 -13.09 3.24
C PHE A 380 4.94 -13.51 4.56
N PHE A 381 4.12 -13.70 5.59
CA PHE A 381 4.56 -14.36 6.82
C PHE A 381 4.47 -15.86 6.65
N ASN A 382 5.57 -16.58 6.87
CA ASN A 382 5.53 -18.03 6.92
C ASN A 382 4.84 -18.51 8.21
N ARG A 383 4.68 -19.83 8.34
CA ARG A 383 4.10 -20.46 9.52
C ARG A 383 4.85 -20.18 10.84
N HIS A 384 6.08 -19.68 10.81
CA HIS A 384 6.83 -19.32 12.01
C HIS A 384 6.65 -17.82 12.37
N GLY A 385 5.84 -17.08 11.61
CA GLY A 385 5.70 -15.63 11.75
C GLY A 385 6.85 -14.84 11.13
N GLU A 386 7.76 -15.50 10.41
CA GLU A 386 8.92 -14.86 9.79
C GLU A 386 8.55 -14.33 8.40
N ILE A 387 9.14 -13.20 8.02
CA ILE A 387 8.92 -12.61 6.70
C ILE A 387 9.62 -13.48 5.65
N SER A 388 8.89 -13.85 4.62
CA SER A 388 9.34 -14.66 3.51
C SER A 388 9.11 -13.89 2.21
N LEU A 389 10.13 -13.88 1.35
CA LEU A 389 10.04 -13.37 -0.01
C LEU A 389 10.11 -14.53 -0.98
N SER A 390 9.10 -14.68 -1.83
CA SER A 390 9.11 -15.66 -2.91
C SER A 390 9.19 -14.99 -4.26
N ASP A 391 10.09 -15.48 -5.11
CA ASP A 391 10.17 -15.16 -6.54
C ASP A 391 9.46 -16.22 -7.42
N GLY A 392 8.75 -17.17 -6.80
CA GLY A 392 8.07 -18.29 -7.47
C GLY A 392 8.91 -19.57 -7.57
N GLU A 393 10.24 -19.49 -7.52
CA GLU A 393 11.14 -20.66 -7.56
C GLU A 393 11.84 -20.88 -6.22
N ASN A 394 12.18 -19.78 -5.55
CA ASN A 394 12.91 -19.73 -4.29
C ASN A 394 12.08 -18.99 -3.24
N ILE A 395 12.36 -19.30 -1.97
CA ILE A 395 11.83 -18.57 -0.82
C ILE A 395 13.03 -18.13 0.04
N LYS A 396 13.21 -16.81 0.18
CA LYS A 396 14.19 -16.22 1.09
C LYS A 396 13.50 -15.80 2.38
N ILE A 397 14.03 -16.26 3.51
CA ILE A 397 13.48 -15.97 4.85
C ILE A 397 14.29 -14.86 5.52
N TYR A 398 13.59 -13.88 6.08
CA TYR A 398 14.14 -12.73 6.78
C TYR A 398 13.73 -12.78 8.26
N LYS A 399 14.73 -12.85 9.14
CA LYS A 399 14.54 -13.02 10.61
C LYS A 399 14.80 -11.75 11.41
N GLU A 400 15.00 -10.62 10.74
CA GLU A 400 15.47 -9.37 11.37
C GLU A 400 14.38 -8.65 12.17
N LEU A 401 13.10 -8.97 11.90
CA LEU A 401 11.96 -8.42 12.61
C LEU A 401 11.19 -9.56 13.30
N ASP A 402 11.00 -9.44 14.62
CA ASP A 402 10.13 -10.29 15.44
C ASP A 402 8.65 -9.95 15.15
N CYS A 403 8.20 -10.23 13.92
CA CYS A 403 6.85 -9.95 13.42
C CYS A 403 5.96 -11.20 13.47
N GLY A 404 4.68 -11.08 13.10
CA GLY A 404 3.77 -12.22 12.95
C GLY A 404 2.89 -12.57 14.15
N ASN A 405 3.19 -12.06 15.36
CA ASN A 405 2.31 -12.24 16.51
C ASN A 405 1.04 -11.37 16.38
N THR A 406 -0.12 -11.98 16.60
CA THR A 406 -1.44 -11.33 16.47
C THR A 406 -2.36 -11.77 17.60
N PRO A 407 -3.14 -10.85 18.21
CA PRO A 407 -4.20 -11.22 19.16
C PRO A 407 -5.40 -11.86 18.46
N ASN A 408 -5.46 -11.81 17.12
CA ASN A 408 -6.55 -12.33 16.33
C ASN A 408 -6.25 -13.72 15.80
N TYR A 409 -7.16 -14.65 16.08
CA TYR A 409 -7.02 -16.02 15.67
C TYR A 409 -8.38 -16.67 15.41
N LEU A 410 -8.32 -17.76 14.65
CA LEU A 410 -9.39 -18.73 14.47
C LEU A 410 -9.15 -19.89 15.43
N GLU A 411 -10.22 -20.35 16.05
CA GLU A 411 -10.19 -21.52 16.91
C GLU A 411 -10.73 -22.70 16.11
N TYR A 412 -9.91 -23.73 15.99
CA TYR A 412 -10.16 -24.94 15.24
C TYR A 412 -10.11 -26.12 16.21
N SER A 413 -11.27 -26.70 16.51
CA SER A 413 -11.33 -27.88 17.37
C SER A 413 -11.46 -29.16 16.56
N GLU A 414 -10.38 -29.93 16.45
CA GLU A 414 -10.45 -31.36 16.13
C GLU A 414 -9.82 -32.15 17.27
N LYS A 415 -10.39 -33.32 17.58
CA LYS A 415 -9.74 -34.28 18.47
C LYS A 415 -8.42 -34.70 17.83
N LEU A 416 -7.33 -34.10 18.27
CA LEU A 416 -6.01 -34.55 17.90
C LEU A 416 -5.80 -35.93 18.54
N ASN A 417 -5.92 -36.98 17.72
CA ASN A 417 -5.51 -38.34 18.10
C ASN A 417 -3.97 -38.46 18.05
N THR A 418 -3.26 -37.45 18.53
CA THR A 418 -1.80 -37.45 18.62
C THR A 418 -1.47 -37.64 20.08
N GLY A 419 -1.01 -38.82 20.47
CA GLY A 419 -0.49 -39.11 21.82
C GLY A 419 0.78 -38.33 22.17
N VAL A 420 0.83 -37.05 21.83
CA VAL A 420 1.93 -36.12 22.01
C VAL A 420 1.38 -34.97 22.84
N ASN A 421 1.79 -34.89 24.11
CA ASN A 421 1.66 -33.69 24.91
C ASN A 421 2.49 -32.58 24.26
N VAL A 422 1.90 -31.79 23.37
CA VAL A 422 2.51 -30.55 22.90
C VAL A 422 2.29 -29.53 24.02
N ALA A 423 3.25 -29.47 24.94
CA ALA A 423 3.33 -28.33 25.85
C ALA A 423 3.33 -27.06 25.01
N ALA A 424 2.72 -25.99 25.52
CA ALA A 424 2.88 -24.62 25.04
C ALA A 424 4.33 -24.10 25.24
N SER A 425 5.34 -24.95 25.01
CA SER A 425 6.72 -24.57 24.83
C SER A 425 6.80 -23.94 23.44
N GLY A 426 6.83 -22.61 23.42
CA GLY A 426 7.04 -21.84 22.20
C GLY A 426 8.24 -22.36 21.43
N GLU A 427 7.97 -22.90 20.24
CA GLU A 427 8.90 -23.07 19.11
C GLU A 427 8.26 -23.81 17.91
N SER A 428 7.06 -24.38 18.02
CA SER A 428 6.40 -25.06 16.90
C SER A 428 5.33 -24.22 16.17
N ALA A 429 5.68 -23.82 14.96
CA ALA A 429 4.85 -23.62 13.77
C ALA A 429 3.39 -23.16 13.95
N GLY A 430 3.14 -21.85 13.91
CA GLY A 430 1.93 -21.26 13.32
C GLY A 430 0.57 -21.68 13.86
N PHE A 431 0.56 -22.42 14.97
CA PHE A 431 -0.59 -23.01 15.59
C PHE A 431 -0.33 -23.01 17.09
N PHE A 432 -1.25 -22.48 17.89
CA PHE A 432 -1.18 -22.66 19.34
C PHE A 432 -2.15 -23.78 19.74
N VAL A 433 -1.65 -24.85 20.35
CA VAL A 433 -2.49 -25.90 20.95
C VAL A 433 -2.93 -25.41 22.33
N TYR A 434 -4.23 -25.27 22.54
CA TYR A 434 -4.81 -24.75 23.78
C TYR A 434 -5.15 -25.88 24.76
N ASP A 435 -5.65 -27.00 24.24
CA ASP A 435 -5.90 -28.27 24.91
C ASP A 435 -5.82 -29.43 23.89
N GLU A 436 -5.99 -30.69 24.31
CA GLU A 436 -5.96 -31.86 23.41
C GLU A 436 -7.01 -31.80 22.26
N GLN A 437 -7.92 -30.83 22.27
CA GLN A 437 -9.07 -30.73 21.38
C GLN A 437 -9.11 -29.45 20.54
N SER A 438 -8.24 -28.45 20.81
CA SER A 438 -8.36 -27.09 20.25
C SER A 438 -7.03 -26.55 19.76
N ILE A 439 -6.98 -26.26 18.46
CA ILE A 439 -5.88 -25.62 17.73
C ILE A 439 -6.26 -24.19 17.41
N ILE A 440 -5.35 -23.25 17.63
CA ILE A 440 -5.51 -21.84 17.29
C ILE A 440 -4.72 -21.52 16.03
N VAL A 441 -5.39 -20.99 15.01
CA VAL A 441 -4.78 -20.52 13.76
C VAL A 441 -4.67 -18.99 13.82
N PRO A 442 -3.47 -18.41 13.93
CA PRO A 442 -3.30 -16.97 13.92
C PRO A 442 -3.76 -16.40 12.57
N VAL A 443 -4.55 -15.34 12.64
CA VAL A 443 -4.87 -14.51 11.48
C VAL A 443 -3.74 -13.51 11.37
N TYR A 444 -2.70 -13.90 10.63
CA TYR A 444 -1.45 -13.14 10.53
C TYR A 444 -1.68 -11.69 10.05
N GLN A 445 -0.68 -10.88 10.35
CA GLN A 445 -0.69 -9.42 10.19
C GLN A 445 -0.84 -8.98 8.73
N ARG A 446 -1.11 -7.69 8.51
CA ARG A 446 -1.04 -7.11 7.16
C ARG A 446 0.38 -6.64 6.83
N ILE A 447 0.80 -6.87 5.59
CA ILE A 447 1.94 -6.17 4.98
C ILE A 447 1.35 -5.11 4.06
N ILE A 448 1.56 -3.83 4.36
CA ILE A 448 1.04 -2.73 3.53
C ILE A 448 2.22 -2.08 2.83
N GLN A 449 2.25 -2.07 1.50
CA GLN A 449 3.13 -1.16 0.78
C GLN A 449 2.52 0.24 0.79
N MET A 450 3.22 1.19 1.37
CA MET A 450 2.83 2.60 1.42
C MET A 450 3.04 3.28 0.05
N PRO A 451 2.38 4.42 -0.21
CA PRO A 451 2.60 5.19 -1.45
C PRO A 451 4.07 5.56 -1.69
N ASP A 452 4.85 5.77 -0.63
CA ASP A 452 6.27 6.05 -0.68
C ASP A 452 7.15 4.81 -0.96
N GLY A 453 6.54 3.66 -1.24
CA GLY A 453 7.21 2.39 -1.51
C GLY A 453 7.76 1.69 -0.26
N SER A 454 7.69 2.31 0.92
CA SER A 454 8.01 1.65 2.19
C SER A 454 6.97 0.59 2.53
N ILE A 455 7.34 -0.35 3.37
CA ILE A 455 6.49 -1.44 3.85
C ILE A 455 6.15 -1.16 5.30
N MET A 456 4.86 -1.09 5.57
CA MET A 456 4.31 -0.97 6.90
C MET A 456 4.09 -2.32 7.55
N LEU A 457 4.66 -2.47 8.74
CA LEU A 457 4.64 -3.68 9.55
C LEU A 457 4.36 -3.35 11.01
N TYR A 458 3.90 -4.34 11.76
CA TYR A 458 3.85 -4.27 13.21
C TYR A 458 4.38 -5.55 13.85
N SER A 459 4.74 -5.49 15.13
CA SER A 459 5.04 -6.65 15.93
C SER A 459 4.35 -6.55 17.28
N ASN A 460 4.00 -7.70 17.82
CA ASN A 460 3.42 -7.81 19.14
C ASN A 460 4.28 -8.73 19.99
N LYS A 461 4.69 -8.26 21.17
CA LYS A 461 5.56 -8.99 22.08
C LYS A 461 4.76 -9.57 23.24
N LEU A 462 4.77 -10.90 23.37
CA LEU A 462 4.07 -11.62 24.43
C LEU A 462 4.64 -11.34 25.84
N ALA A 463 3.76 -11.40 26.84
CA ALA A 463 4.09 -11.17 28.24
C ALA A 463 4.47 -12.50 28.97
N LYS A 464 5.77 -12.84 29.00
CA LYS A 464 6.33 -14.12 29.54
C LYS A 464 5.73 -15.38 28.86
N MET A 465 6.46 -16.50 28.89
CA MET A 465 6.28 -17.64 27.97
C MET A 465 4.95 -18.41 28.02
N ASN A 466 4.04 -18.19 28.97
CA ASN A 466 2.93 -19.13 29.21
C ASN A 466 1.52 -18.51 29.24
N VAL A 467 1.29 -17.29 28.72
CA VAL A 467 -0.07 -16.74 28.63
C VAL A 467 -0.39 -16.26 27.21
N ILE A 468 -1.09 -17.11 26.45
CA ILE A 468 -1.66 -16.77 25.15
C ILE A 468 -2.55 -15.53 25.30
N GLY A 469 -2.42 -14.59 24.36
CA GLY A 469 -3.25 -13.38 24.33
C GLY A 469 -2.80 -12.25 25.26
N LYS A 470 -1.77 -12.43 26.11
CA LYS A 470 -1.19 -11.31 26.89
C LYS A 470 0.04 -10.73 26.22
N TYR A 471 0.00 -9.42 25.98
CA TYR A 471 1.08 -8.68 25.31
C TYR A 471 1.66 -7.63 26.23
N LYS A 472 3.00 -7.55 26.28
CA LYS A 472 3.73 -6.55 27.08
C LYS A 472 4.10 -5.31 26.29
N ALA A 473 4.20 -5.43 24.97
CA ALA A 473 4.50 -4.32 24.08
C ALA A 473 4.08 -4.67 22.66
N ALA A 474 3.90 -3.64 21.84
CA ALA A 474 3.83 -3.74 20.41
C ALA A 474 4.78 -2.71 19.78
N LYS A 475 5.15 -2.92 18.52
CA LYS A 475 5.87 -1.96 17.70
C LYS A 475 5.14 -1.83 16.37
N ILE A 476 4.99 -0.63 15.87
CA ILE A 476 4.50 -0.38 14.50
C ILE A 476 5.53 0.49 13.78
N GLY A 477 5.78 0.25 12.51
CA GLY A 477 6.77 1.01 11.75
C GLY A 477 6.62 0.89 10.26
N SER A 478 7.32 1.78 9.56
CA SER A 478 7.52 1.76 8.12
C SER A 478 8.99 1.43 7.83
N TYR A 479 9.23 0.59 6.83
CA TYR A 479 10.54 0.05 6.48
C TYR A 479 10.74 0.06 4.97
N PHE A 480 11.87 0.57 4.48
CA PHE A 480 12.27 0.28 3.11
C PHE A 480 12.85 -1.12 3.03
N PHE A 481 12.35 -1.89 2.07
CA PHE A 481 12.91 -3.19 1.77
C PHE A 481 13.98 -3.06 0.68
N THR A 482 15.23 -3.34 1.06
CA THR A 482 16.36 -3.48 0.14
C THR A 482 16.74 -4.98 0.09
N ASP A 483 17.89 -5.35 0.64
CA ASP A 483 18.23 -6.72 1.03
C ASP A 483 17.91 -7.01 2.49
N LYS A 484 17.52 -5.98 3.26
CA LYS A 484 17.15 -6.05 4.66
C LYS A 484 16.04 -5.04 4.95
N MET A 485 15.42 -5.13 6.12
CA MET A 485 14.41 -4.15 6.53
C MET A 485 15.08 -2.91 7.11
N VAL A 486 15.07 -1.80 6.37
CA VAL A 486 15.65 -0.52 6.82
C VAL A 486 14.54 0.37 7.40
N PRO A 487 14.52 0.67 8.71
CA PRO A 487 13.45 1.45 9.32
C PRO A 487 13.45 2.89 8.80
N VAL A 488 12.26 3.38 8.45
CA VAL A 488 11.95 4.80 8.17
C VAL A 488 11.52 5.49 9.46
N TRP A 489 10.52 4.90 10.12
CA TRP A 489 10.06 5.30 11.44
C TRP A 489 9.47 4.09 12.16
N GLU A 490 9.48 4.14 13.49
CA GLU A 490 8.94 3.13 14.37
C GLU A 490 8.29 3.81 15.58
N LYS A 491 7.26 3.17 16.14
CA LYS A 491 6.62 3.56 17.39
C LYS A 491 6.48 2.35 18.29
N ASN A 492 7.09 2.45 19.48
CA ASN A 492 6.93 1.46 20.53
C ASN A 492 5.69 1.76 21.36
N LEU A 493 4.88 0.74 21.62
CA LEU A 493 3.61 0.81 22.33
C LEU A 493 3.64 -0.12 23.54
N SER A 494 3.80 0.42 24.73
CA SER A 494 3.94 -0.37 25.97
C SER A 494 2.58 -0.85 26.51
N GLY A 495 2.53 -2.10 27.00
CA GLY A 495 1.38 -2.67 27.70
C GLY A 495 0.17 -2.96 26.81
N THR A 496 0.38 -3.13 25.50
CA THR A 496 -0.70 -3.18 24.53
C THR A 496 -0.36 -4.09 23.35
N ALA A 497 -1.36 -4.44 22.53
CA ALA A 497 -1.19 -5.14 21.26
C ALA A 497 -1.81 -4.36 20.10
N VAL A 498 -1.17 -4.38 18.93
CA VAL A 498 -1.79 -3.98 17.66
C VAL A 498 -2.62 -5.16 17.15
N THR A 499 -3.89 -4.92 16.88
CA THR A 499 -4.85 -5.95 16.44
C THR A 499 -4.94 -6.01 14.93
N ASP A 500 -5.04 -4.86 14.26
CA ASP A 500 -5.12 -4.74 12.81
C ASP A 500 -4.65 -3.35 12.37
N ILE A 501 -4.28 -3.24 11.09
CA ILE A 501 -3.88 -2.01 10.42
C ILE A 501 -4.58 -1.92 9.06
N ASP A 502 -5.00 -0.72 8.67
CA ASP A 502 -5.57 -0.46 7.34
C ASP A 502 -5.26 0.97 6.88
N ILE A 503 -5.39 1.23 5.58
CA ILE A 503 -5.13 2.53 4.95
C ILE A 503 -6.23 2.84 3.93
N THR A 504 -6.66 4.10 3.85
CA THR A 504 -7.71 4.58 2.92
C THR A 504 -7.33 4.32 1.48
N SER A 505 -8.30 4.00 0.61
CA SER A 505 -8.09 3.58 -0.80
C SER A 505 -7.22 4.51 -1.67
N ASP A 506 -7.02 5.77 -1.25
CA ASP A 506 -6.15 6.77 -1.88
C ASP A 506 -4.77 6.89 -1.21
N GLY A 507 -4.46 6.03 -0.25
CA GLY A 507 -3.23 6.01 0.50
C GLY A 507 -3.05 7.17 1.50
N SER A 508 -4.04 8.04 1.70
CA SER A 508 -3.86 9.31 2.45
C SER A 508 -3.86 9.15 3.98
N TYR A 509 -4.60 8.17 4.50
CA TYR A 509 -4.73 7.96 5.95
C TYR A 509 -4.51 6.51 6.31
N LEU A 510 -3.54 6.30 7.18
CA LEU A 510 -3.30 5.04 7.85
C LEU A 510 -4.06 5.03 9.18
N ALA A 511 -4.71 3.93 9.53
CA ALA A 511 -5.16 3.70 10.89
C ALA A 511 -4.77 2.33 11.41
N TYR A 512 -4.65 2.24 12.73
CA TYR A 512 -4.37 1.00 13.42
C TYR A 512 -5.16 0.92 14.72
N ILE A 513 -5.57 -0.29 15.06
CA ILE A 513 -6.30 -0.55 16.29
C ILE A 513 -5.36 -1.17 17.31
N VAL A 514 -5.37 -0.59 18.49
CA VAL A 514 -4.63 -1.05 19.66
C VAL A 514 -5.61 -1.56 20.70
N SER A 515 -5.35 -2.74 21.24
CA SER A 515 -6.09 -3.27 22.38
C SER A 515 -5.24 -3.31 23.64
N ASN A 516 -5.75 -2.72 24.72
CA ASN A 516 -5.08 -2.69 26.01
C ASN A 516 -5.39 -3.98 26.77
N ASN A 517 -4.35 -4.78 27.00
CA ASN A 517 -4.49 -6.13 27.53
C ASN A 517 -4.11 -6.25 29.02
N LYS A 518 -4.00 -5.14 29.76
CA LYS A 518 -3.65 -5.20 31.18
C LYS A 518 -4.62 -6.07 32.00
N ASN A 519 -5.89 -6.23 31.60
CA ASN A 519 -6.92 -7.00 32.33
C ASN A 519 -7.84 -7.89 31.46
N GLY A 520 -7.40 -8.32 30.27
CA GLY A 520 -8.30 -8.93 29.26
C GLY A 520 -8.94 -7.86 28.37
N LEU A 521 -9.16 -8.20 27.10
CA LEU A 521 -9.57 -7.31 26.01
C LEU A 521 -10.90 -6.58 26.32
N ASN A 522 -10.85 -5.42 26.98
CA ASN A 522 -12.08 -4.66 27.31
C ASN A 522 -12.16 -3.28 26.63
N LYS A 523 -11.09 -2.75 26.04
CA LYS A 523 -11.09 -1.43 25.36
C LYS A 523 -10.15 -1.41 24.16
N SER A 524 -10.70 -1.12 22.99
CA SER A 524 -9.94 -0.84 21.78
C SER A 524 -9.79 0.65 21.54
N PHE A 525 -8.65 1.05 20.98
CA PHE A 525 -8.37 2.43 20.59
C PHE A 525 -7.95 2.46 19.13
N LEU A 526 -8.62 3.31 18.35
CA LEU A 526 -8.24 3.64 16.99
C LEU A 526 -7.21 4.76 17.02
N TYR A 527 -6.15 4.61 16.24
CA TYR A 527 -5.20 5.67 15.97
C TYR A 527 -5.21 5.95 14.47
N VAL A 528 -5.27 7.22 14.07
CA VAL A 528 -5.24 7.63 12.67
C VAL A 528 -4.03 8.53 12.45
N ILE A 529 -3.28 8.27 11.38
CA ILE A 529 -2.10 9.01 10.94
C ILE A 529 -2.31 9.46 9.50
N ASP A 530 -1.92 10.69 9.17
CA ASP A 530 -1.66 11.10 7.79
C ASP A 530 -0.48 10.28 7.25
N SER A 531 -0.60 9.70 6.07
CA SER A 531 0.46 8.84 5.52
C SER A 531 1.70 9.61 5.07
N ASN A 532 1.61 10.93 4.86
CA ASN A 532 2.69 11.77 4.33
C ASN A 532 3.63 12.36 5.40
N LEU A 533 3.83 11.67 6.53
CA LEU A 533 4.63 12.11 7.70
C LEU A 533 6.07 12.60 7.43
#